data_AF-A0A965PF26-F1
#
_entry.id   AF-A0A965PF26-F1
#
_cell.length_a   1.000
_cell.length_b   1.000
_cell.length_c   1.000
_cell.angle_alpha   90.00
_cell.angle_beta   90.00
_cell.angle_gamma   90.00
#
_symmetry.space_group_name_H-M   'P 1'
#
loop_
_entity.id
_entity.type
_entity.pdbx_description
1 polymer ?
#
loop_
_entity_poly.entity_id
_entity_poly.type
_entity_poly.pdbx_seq_one_letter_code
_entity_poly.pdbx_strand_id
1 'polypeptide(L)'
;MARISATQKLVVEDFPDQKDWIGKMLLPINDFISKVLGSVNGNIEFGSNIVGIEKELDFIYVNDATSLPQKIKWTLSQRPRAYYLVAAYEGIANVNSSFSPVTLCANYIINQQNEVEVNGIVKLTSSGVSSLTPQKRYKILIRIT
;
A
#
# COMPACT_ATOMS: atom_id res chain seq x y z
N MET A 1 -18.43 -0.61 41.37
CA MET A 1 -17.20 -0.53 40.56
C MET A 1 -17.60 -0.77 39.11
N ALA A 2 -17.40 0.20 38.22
CA ALA A 2 -17.70 0.02 36.80
C ALA A 2 -16.77 -1.07 36.24
N ARG A 3 -17.35 -2.02 35.48
CA ARG A 3 -16.57 -3.07 34.80
C ARG A 3 -15.71 -2.38 33.74
N ILE A 4 -14.41 -2.33 33.96
CA ILE A 4 -13.45 -1.91 32.95
C ILE A 4 -13.50 -2.95 31.82
N SER A 5 -13.78 -2.50 30.60
CA SER A 5 -13.77 -3.38 29.43
C SER A 5 -12.35 -3.94 29.22
N ALA A 6 -12.21 -5.25 28.97
CA ALA A 6 -10.92 -5.93 28.83
C ALA A 6 -10.03 -5.39 27.69
N THR A 7 -10.58 -4.54 26.82
CA THR A 7 -9.90 -3.91 25.67
C THR A 7 -9.57 -2.44 25.89
N GLN A 8 -9.93 -1.86 27.04
CA GLN A 8 -9.78 -0.43 27.29
C GLN A 8 -8.44 -0.13 27.98
N LYS A 9 -7.73 0.87 27.46
CA LYS A 9 -6.52 1.41 28.08
C LYS A 9 -6.91 2.07 29.41
N LEU A 10 -6.22 1.69 30.48
CA LEU A 10 -6.42 2.28 31.80
C LEU A 10 -5.81 3.67 31.83
N VAL A 11 -6.58 4.69 32.23
CA VAL A 11 -6.11 6.07 32.31
C VAL A 11 -6.03 6.51 33.78
N VAL A 12 -5.14 7.45 34.10
CA VAL A 12 -4.89 7.88 35.49
C VAL A 12 -6.11 8.61 36.07
N GLU A 13 -6.92 9.22 35.21
CA GLU A 13 -8.17 9.89 35.52
C GLU A 13 -9.23 8.94 36.09
N ASP A 14 -9.15 7.64 35.79
CA ASP A 14 -10.04 6.63 36.34
C ASP A 14 -9.75 6.33 37.83
N PHE A 15 -8.60 6.78 38.35
CA PHE A 15 -8.12 6.50 39.71
C PHE A 15 -7.70 7.79 40.44
N PRO A 16 -8.66 8.67 40.76
CA PRO A 16 -8.36 10.02 41.24
C PRO A 16 -7.64 10.06 42.59
N ASP A 17 -7.80 9.03 43.44
CA ASP A 17 -7.23 8.96 44.78
C ASP A 17 -5.77 8.44 44.80
N GLN A 18 -5.26 7.97 43.66
CA GLN A 18 -3.99 7.23 43.58
C GLN A 18 -3.03 7.80 42.52
N LYS A 19 -3.31 9.01 42.02
CA LYS A 19 -2.61 9.65 40.88
C LYS A 19 -1.09 9.65 40.98
N ASP A 20 -0.56 9.80 42.20
CA ASP A 20 0.87 9.96 42.45
C ASP A 20 1.72 8.73 42.10
N TRP A 21 1.14 7.54 42.10
CA TRP A 21 1.87 6.29 41.84
C TRP A 21 1.17 5.36 40.83
N ILE A 22 -0.14 5.48 40.64
CA ILE A 22 -0.92 4.56 39.79
C ILE A 22 -0.44 4.57 38.34
N GLY A 23 0.01 5.71 37.82
CA GLY A 23 0.55 5.82 36.46
C GLY A 23 1.73 4.88 36.19
N LYS A 24 2.58 4.63 37.20
CA LYS A 24 3.71 3.68 37.09
C LYS A 24 3.26 2.23 37.01
N MET A 25 2.12 1.90 37.60
CA MET A 25 1.51 0.57 37.57
C MET A 25 0.68 0.35 36.29
N LEU A 26 0.01 1.40 35.79
CA LEU A 26 -0.78 1.32 34.58
C LEU A 26 0.09 1.13 33.31
N LEU A 27 1.31 1.66 33.31
CA LEU A 27 2.22 1.57 32.17
C LEU A 27 2.50 0.11 31.74
N PRO A 28 3.02 -0.79 32.59
CA PRO A 28 3.28 -2.18 32.20
C PRO A 28 1.99 -2.95 31.85
N ILE A 29 0.85 -2.61 32.47
CA ILE A 29 -0.44 -3.24 32.17
C ILE A 29 -0.93 -2.83 30.78
N ASN A 30 -0.86 -1.54 30.45
CA ASN A 30 -1.25 -1.04 29.14
C ASN A 30 -0.32 -1.56 28.03
N ASP A 31 0.98 -1.68 28.32
CA ASP A 31 1.94 -2.30 27.39
C ASP A 31 1.62 -3.78 27.17
N PHE A 32 1.26 -4.51 28.21
CA PHE A 32 0.83 -5.90 28.12
C PHE A 32 -0.45 -6.04 27.28
N ILE A 33 -1.49 -5.25 27.57
CA ILE A 33 -2.74 -5.24 26.79
C ILE A 33 -2.46 -4.93 25.32
N SER A 34 -1.61 -3.94 25.04
CA SER A 34 -1.23 -3.57 23.67
C SER A 34 -0.49 -4.69 22.95
N LYS A 35 0.44 -5.37 23.63
CA LYS A 35 1.18 -6.52 23.08
C LYS A 35 0.28 -7.73 22.83
N VAL A 36 -0.65 -8.02 23.73
CA VAL A 36 -1.63 -9.11 23.58
C VAL A 36 -2.57 -8.81 22.41
N LEU A 37 -3.11 -7.60 22.32
CA LEU A 37 -3.94 -7.17 21.19
C LEU A 37 -3.16 -7.22 19.87
N GLY A 38 -1.90 -6.78 19.85
CA GLY A 38 -1.03 -6.88 18.67
C GLY A 38 -0.73 -8.33 18.26
N SER A 39 -0.48 -9.21 19.23
CA SER A 39 -0.17 -10.63 18.98
C SER A 39 -1.40 -11.42 18.52
N VAL A 40 -2.58 -11.14 19.09
CA VAL A 40 -3.86 -11.76 18.69
C VAL A 40 -4.30 -11.29 17.30
N ASN A 41 -4.04 -10.02 16.97
CA ASN A 41 -4.23 -9.49 15.62
C ASN A 41 -3.06 -9.81 14.68
N GLY A 42 -2.12 -10.67 15.09
CA GLY A 42 -1.07 -11.26 14.26
C GLY A 42 -0.06 -10.28 13.66
N ASN A 43 0.12 -9.08 14.22
CA ASN A 43 0.85 -7.98 13.56
C ASN A 43 0.39 -7.76 12.11
N ILE A 44 -0.89 -8.01 11.81
CA ILE A 44 -1.43 -7.85 10.46
C ILE A 44 -1.43 -6.37 10.14
N GLU A 45 -0.46 -5.96 9.33
CA GLU A 45 -0.40 -4.61 8.77
C GLU A 45 -1.67 -4.34 7.94
N PHE A 46 -2.17 -3.10 8.00
CA PHE A 46 -3.35 -2.69 7.27
C PHE A 46 -3.13 -2.93 5.76
N GLY A 47 -3.88 -3.85 5.17
CA GLY A 47 -3.74 -4.27 3.76
C GLY A 47 -3.41 -5.75 3.55
N SER A 48 -2.81 -6.42 4.53
CA SER A 48 -2.41 -7.84 4.40
C SER A 48 -3.59 -8.82 4.36
N ASN A 49 -4.76 -8.42 4.88
CA ASN A 49 -6.02 -9.18 4.77
C ASN A 49 -6.87 -8.80 3.55
N ILE A 50 -6.43 -7.85 2.73
CA ILE A 50 -7.16 -7.48 1.52
C ILE A 50 -6.68 -8.42 0.40
N VAL A 51 -7.56 -9.36 0.03
CA VAL A 51 -7.33 -10.27 -1.09
C VAL A 51 -7.03 -9.43 -2.34
N GLY A 52 -5.89 -9.70 -2.96
CA GLY A 52 -5.46 -8.97 -4.14
C GLY A 52 -4.50 -9.77 -4.99
N ILE A 53 -4.34 -9.33 -6.23
CA ILE A 53 -3.41 -9.88 -7.20
C ILE A 53 -2.23 -8.92 -7.31
N GLU A 54 -1.02 -9.43 -7.18
CA GLU A 54 0.21 -8.71 -7.50
C GLU A 54 0.66 -9.05 -8.92
N LYS A 55 1.05 -8.02 -9.68
CA LYS A 55 1.49 -8.18 -11.06
C LYS A 55 2.67 -7.26 -11.34
N GLU A 56 3.66 -7.77 -12.07
CA GLU A 56 4.72 -6.94 -12.63
C GLU A 56 4.36 -6.55 -14.06
N LEU A 57 4.38 -5.26 -14.35
CA LEU A 57 4.35 -4.70 -15.69
C LEU A 57 5.79 -4.40 -16.10
N ASP A 58 6.24 -5.00 -17.20
CA ASP A 58 7.58 -4.81 -17.73
C ASP A 58 7.49 -4.45 -19.21
N PHE A 59 7.80 -3.20 -19.54
CA PHE A 59 7.69 -2.70 -20.90
C PHE A 59 8.72 -1.60 -21.22
N ILE A 60 9.02 -1.45 -22.50
CA ILE A 60 9.81 -0.31 -23.02
C ILE A 60 8.84 0.78 -23.43
N TYR A 61 9.00 1.97 -22.86
CA TYR A 61 8.12 3.10 -23.13
C TYR A 61 8.54 3.82 -24.42
N VAL A 62 7.61 3.97 -25.36
CA VAL A 62 7.81 4.70 -26.62
C VAL A 62 7.02 6.01 -26.59
N ASN A 63 5.72 5.91 -26.37
CA ASN A 63 4.78 7.00 -26.11
C ASN A 63 3.49 6.41 -25.54
N ASP A 64 2.61 7.26 -24.99
CA ASP A 64 1.35 6.81 -24.40
C ASP A 64 0.46 6.04 -25.41
N ALA A 65 0.41 6.45 -26.67
CA ALA A 65 -0.43 5.81 -27.69
C ALA A 65 0.02 4.39 -28.08
N THR A 66 1.29 4.05 -27.88
CA THR A 66 1.87 2.75 -28.26
C THR A 66 2.09 1.85 -27.04
N SER A 67 2.50 2.44 -25.92
CA SER A 67 2.88 1.70 -24.71
C SER A 67 1.73 1.58 -23.71
N LEU A 68 0.66 2.37 -23.84
CA LEU A 68 -0.54 2.33 -22.99
C LEU A 68 -1.78 2.18 -23.90
N PRO A 69 -2.90 1.61 -23.42
CA PRO A 69 -3.13 1.14 -22.07
C PRO A 69 -2.52 -0.24 -21.79
N GLN A 70 -2.00 -0.43 -20.58
CA GLN A 70 -1.63 -1.77 -20.09
C GLN A 70 -2.87 -2.42 -19.47
N LYS A 71 -3.26 -3.58 -19.99
CA LYS A 71 -4.45 -4.31 -19.52
C LYS A 71 -4.07 -5.44 -18.59
N ILE A 72 -4.65 -5.45 -17.40
CA ILE A 72 -4.51 -6.52 -16.43
C ILE A 72 -5.86 -7.22 -16.27
N LYS A 73 -5.90 -8.50 -16.66
CA LYS A 73 -7.08 -9.33 -16.49
C LYS A 73 -7.25 -9.70 -15.02
N TRP A 74 -8.41 -9.40 -14.46
CA TRP A 74 -8.77 -9.84 -13.13
C TRP A 74 -9.29 -11.28 -13.16
N THR A 75 -8.83 -12.11 -12.22
CA THR A 75 -9.15 -13.55 -12.19
C THR A 75 -9.96 -13.97 -10.97
N LEU A 76 -10.16 -13.09 -9.99
CA LEU A 76 -10.94 -13.41 -8.80
C LEU A 76 -12.44 -13.17 -9.03
N SER A 77 -13.26 -13.82 -8.21
CA SER A 77 -14.73 -13.78 -8.35
C SER A 77 -15.35 -12.43 -8.01
N GLN A 78 -14.71 -11.65 -7.13
CA GLN A 78 -15.17 -10.31 -6.75
C GLN A 78 -14.75 -9.28 -7.80
N ARG A 79 -15.42 -8.13 -7.90
CA ARG A 79 -14.97 -7.05 -8.78
C ARG A 79 -13.77 -6.33 -8.14
N PRO A 80 -12.70 -5.99 -8.90
CA PRO A 80 -11.61 -5.19 -8.36
C PRO A 80 -12.13 -3.80 -7.95
N ARG A 81 -11.55 -3.26 -6.89
CA ARG A 81 -11.97 -2.01 -6.23
C ARG A 81 -10.85 -0.98 -6.15
N ALA A 82 -9.60 -1.42 -6.02
CA ALA A 82 -8.47 -0.52 -5.89
C ALA A 82 -7.25 -1.04 -6.65
N TYR A 83 -6.44 -0.08 -7.09
CA TYR A 83 -5.14 -0.30 -7.70
C TYR A 83 -4.09 0.45 -6.88
N TYR A 84 -3.01 -0.25 -6.56
CA TYR A 84 -1.88 0.26 -5.81
C TYR A 84 -0.61 0.07 -6.64
N LEU A 85 0.17 1.13 -6.77
CA LEU A 85 1.53 1.03 -7.28
C LEU A 85 2.45 0.77 -6.08
N VAL A 86 3.05 -0.42 -6.03
CA VAL A 86 3.85 -0.87 -4.89
C VAL A 86 5.30 -0.45 -5.05
N ALA A 87 5.86 -0.66 -6.25
CA ALA A 87 7.21 -0.26 -6.58
C ALA A 87 7.31 0.05 -8.06
N ALA A 88 8.22 0.96 -8.43
CA ALA A 88 8.55 1.23 -9.82
C ALA A 88 10.03 1.47 -9.99
N TYR A 89 10.54 0.97 -11.11
CA TYR A 89 11.93 1.09 -11.51
C TYR A 89 12.02 1.52 -12.97
N GLU A 90 13.02 2.34 -13.25
CA GLU A 90 13.38 2.82 -14.57
C GLU A 90 14.77 2.30 -14.94
N GLY A 91 14.89 1.72 -16.12
CA GLY A 91 16.13 1.17 -16.65
C GLY A 91 16.42 1.66 -18.06
N ILE A 92 17.59 1.29 -18.56
CA ILE A 92 17.99 1.53 -19.95
C ILE A 92 17.27 0.51 -20.84
N ALA A 93 16.74 0.95 -21.99
CA ALA A 93 16.16 0.01 -22.96
C ALA A 93 17.15 -1.12 -23.31
N ASN A 94 16.64 -2.34 -23.41
CA ASN A 94 17.40 -3.54 -23.74
C ASN A 94 18.51 -3.94 -22.75
N VAL A 95 18.58 -3.33 -21.56
CA VAL A 95 19.50 -3.73 -20.49
C VAL A 95 18.71 -4.31 -19.32
N ASN A 96 18.97 -5.57 -18.96
CA ASN A 96 18.23 -6.29 -17.92
C ASN A 96 18.75 -6.05 -16.49
N SER A 97 19.91 -5.43 -16.32
CA SER A 97 20.64 -5.39 -15.05
C SER A 97 20.74 -4.00 -14.40
N SER A 98 20.25 -2.94 -15.05
CA SER A 98 20.36 -1.57 -14.56
C SER A 98 18.99 -0.95 -14.41
N PHE A 99 18.54 -0.87 -13.15
CA PHE A 99 17.27 -0.29 -12.76
C PHE A 99 17.47 0.66 -11.58
N SER A 100 16.92 1.86 -11.70
CA SER A 100 16.90 2.88 -10.66
C SER A 100 15.46 3.04 -10.15
N PRO A 101 15.25 3.16 -8.83
CA PRO A 101 13.92 3.39 -8.29
C PRO A 101 13.35 4.72 -8.80
N VAL A 102 12.05 4.73 -9.11
CA VAL A 102 11.35 5.91 -9.60
C VAL A 102 9.97 6.01 -8.95
N THR A 103 9.52 7.24 -8.67
CA THR A 103 8.17 7.49 -8.19
C THR A 103 7.25 7.72 -9.37
N LEU A 104 6.21 6.89 -9.50
CA LEU A 104 5.21 6.98 -10.57
C LEU A 104 3.81 7.14 -9.99
N CYS A 105 2.93 7.78 -10.76
CA CYS A 105 1.49 7.79 -10.52
C CYS A 105 0.79 7.28 -11.79
N ALA A 106 -0.24 6.45 -11.61
CA ALA A 106 -0.96 5.82 -12.71
C ALA A 106 -2.44 6.21 -12.69
N ASN A 107 -2.96 6.57 -13.85
CA ASN A 107 -4.39 6.68 -14.11
C ASN A 107 -4.90 5.32 -14.58
N TYR A 108 -5.88 4.77 -13.89
CA TYR A 108 -6.45 3.46 -14.19
C TYR A 108 -7.98 3.52 -14.23
N ILE A 109 -8.57 2.63 -15.04
CA ILE A 109 -10.01 2.44 -15.14
C ILE A 109 -10.32 0.95 -14.98
N ILE A 110 -11.40 0.65 -14.27
CA ILE A 110 -11.93 -0.72 -14.15
C ILE A 110 -13.05 -0.88 -15.16
N ASN A 111 -12.79 -1.62 -16.23
CA ASN A 111 -13.73 -1.81 -17.33
C ASN A 111 -14.87 -2.78 -16.95
N GLN A 112 -15.94 -2.80 -17.76
CA GLN A 112 -17.12 -3.64 -17.53
C GLN A 112 -16.82 -5.14 -17.63
N GLN A 113 -15.72 -5.52 -18.29
CA GLN A 113 -15.23 -6.89 -18.43
C GLN A 113 -14.35 -7.36 -17.26
N ASN A 114 -14.33 -6.62 -16.13
CA ASN A 114 -13.42 -6.86 -14.99
C ASN A 114 -11.94 -6.83 -15.41
N GLU A 115 -11.57 -5.92 -16.29
CA GLU A 115 -10.17 -5.66 -16.62
C GLU A 115 -9.75 -4.33 -16.01
N VAL A 116 -8.54 -4.28 -15.46
CA VAL A 116 -7.93 -3.03 -15.01
C VAL A 116 -7.06 -2.51 -16.13
N GLU A 117 -7.41 -1.36 -16.67
CA GLU A 117 -6.70 -0.70 -17.76
C GLU A 117 -5.93 0.50 -17.21
N VAL A 118 -4.61 0.47 -17.32
CA VAL A 118 -3.74 1.60 -16.95
C VAL A 118 -3.55 2.48 -18.18
N ASN A 119 -4.23 3.62 -18.21
CA ASN A 119 -4.36 4.47 -19.39
C ASN A 119 -3.30 5.59 -19.47
N GLY A 120 -2.72 5.96 -18.34
CA GLY A 120 -1.73 7.02 -18.26
C GLY A 120 -0.79 6.78 -17.09
N ILE A 121 0.50 7.06 -17.27
CA ILE A 121 1.49 6.98 -16.20
C ILE A 121 2.35 8.24 -16.25
N VAL A 122 2.52 8.88 -15.10
CA VAL A 122 3.36 10.06 -14.95
C VAL A 122 4.44 9.82 -13.90
N LYS A 123 5.57 10.49 -14.07
CA LYS A 123 6.69 10.49 -13.14
C LYS A 123 6.55 11.64 -12.16
N LEU A 124 6.73 11.35 -10.88
CA LEU A 124 6.74 12.35 -9.83
C LEU A 124 8.18 12.66 -9.44
N THR A 125 8.57 13.93 -9.53
CA THR A 125 9.89 14.43 -9.12
C THR A 125 9.72 15.53 -8.08
N SER A 126 10.81 15.94 -7.44
CA SER A 126 10.82 17.07 -6.52
C SER A 126 10.40 18.39 -7.18
N SER A 127 10.51 18.49 -8.50
CA SER A 127 10.11 19.65 -9.30
C SER A 127 8.69 19.59 -9.84
N GLY A 128 7.94 18.50 -9.56
CA GLY A 128 6.54 18.34 -9.99
C GLY A 128 6.28 17.05 -10.76
N VAL A 129 5.35 17.12 -11.71
CA VAL A 129 4.91 15.98 -12.53
C VAL A 129 5.55 16.08 -13.91
N SER A 130 6.13 14.98 -14.40
CA SER A 130 6.70 14.88 -15.73
C SER A 130 6.23 13.61 -16.46
N SER A 131 6.30 13.62 -17.78
CA SER A 131 6.01 12.44 -18.60
C SER A 131 7.09 11.36 -18.45
N LEU A 132 6.74 10.12 -18.77
CA LEU A 132 7.73 9.04 -18.88
C LEU A 132 8.76 9.36 -19.97
N THR A 133 9.99 8.90 -19.77
CA THR A 133 11.09 9.15 -20.71
C THR A 133 11.05 8.10 -21.82
N PRO A 134 10.93 8.49 -23.11
CA PRO A 134 10.97 7.56 -24.23
C PRO A 134 12.25 6.72 -24.23
N GLN A 135 12.15 5.50 -24.75
CA GLN A 135 13.25 4.51 -24.83
C GLN A 135 13.85 4.12 -23.47
N LYS A 136 13.09 4.30 -22.39
CA LYS A 136 13.40 3.70 -21.09
C LYS A 136 12.53 2.47 -20.87
N ARG A 137 13.10 1.51 -20.13
CA ARG A 137 12.36 0.32 -19.69
C ARG A 137 11.79 0.60 -18.31
N TYR A 138 10.51 0.33 -18.12
CA TYR A 138 9.84 0.49 -16.84
C TYR A 138 9.41 -0.88 -16.32
N LYS A 139 9.77 -1.14 -15.05
CA LYS A 139 9.30 -2.29 -14.27
C LYS A 139 8.44 -1.75 -13.14
N ILE A 140 7.16 -2.09 -13.14
CA ILE A 140 6.19 -1.58 -12.18
C ILE A 140 5.53 -2.77 -11.49
N LEU A 141 5.73 -2.87 -10.17
CA LEU A 141 5.00 -3.80 -9.33
C LEU A 141 3.70 -3.14 -8.88
N ILE A 142 2.58 -3.77 -9.23
CA ILE A 142 1.25 -3.30 -8.92
C ILE A 142 0.52 -4.33 -8.06
N ARG A 143 -0.39 -3.86 -7.22
CA ARG A 143 -1.32 -4.69 -6.47
C ARG A 143 -2.73 -4.20 -6.75
N ILE A 144 -3.61 -5.13 -7.12
CA ILE A 144 -5.03 -4.86 -7.38
C ILE A 144 -5.83 -5.63 -6.35
N THR A 145 -6.83 -4.99 -5.73
CA THR A 145 -7.72 -5.61 -4.74
C THR A 145 -9.17 -5.40 -5.13
#